data_AF-A0A3M5PLX6-F1
#
_entry.id   AF-A0A3M5PLX6-F1
#
_cell.length_a   1.000
_cell.length_b   1.000
_cell.length_c   1.000
_cell.angle_alpha   90.00
_cell.angle_beta   90.00
_cell.angle_gamma   90.00
#
_symmetry.space_group_name_H-M   'P 1'
#
loop_
_entity.id
_entity.type
_entity.pdbx_description
1 polymer ?
#
loop_
_entity_poly.entity_id
_entity_poly.type
_entity_poly.pdbx_seq_one_letter_code
_entity_poly.pdbx_strand_id
1 'polypeptide(L)'
;ERYVEEGYLPMDNNAAERAIRPFVIGRKNWLFSDTPKGATASAQLYSLVETAKANGQEPYAWLRHALERLPMATSVEDYEALLPWNCEPRLHS
;
A
#
# COMPACT_ATOMS: atom_id res chain seq x y z
N GLU A 1 -19.74 -12.32 28.99
CA GLU A 1 -18.57 -11.76 29.70
C GLU A 1 -17.31 -12.14 28.93
N ARG A 2 -16.39 -11.28 28.49
CA ARG A 2 -15.98 -9.91 28.86
C ARG A 2 -15.84 -9.06 27.58
N TYR A 3 -16.51 -7.91 27.56
CA TYR A 3 -16.65 -6.99 26.42
C TYR A 3 -16.25 -5.56 26.82
N VAL A 4 -15.27 -5.37 27.73
CA VAL A 4 -15.10 -4.09 28.46
C VAL A 4 -13.66 -3.68 28.72
N GLU A 5 -12.71 -3.81 27.79
CA GLU A 5 -11.34 -3.30 28.07
C GLU A 5 -10.76 -2.29 27.07
N GLU A 6 -11.23 -2.15 25.82
CA GLU A 6 -10.65 -1.14 24.90
C GLU A 6 -11.71 -0.56 23.95
N GLY A 7 -12.25 0.63 24.27
CA GLY A 7 -13.32 1.31 23.54
C GLY A 7 -12.87 2.18 22.35
N TYR A 8 -11.69 1.92 21.79
CA TYR A 8 -11.04 2.78 20.78
C TYR A 8 -11.11 2.21 19.36
N LEU A 9 -11.54 0.96 19.19
CA LEU A 9 -11.73 0.38 17.87
C LEU A 9 -13.14 0.72 17.35
N PRO A 10 -13.27 1.36 16.17
CA PRO A 10 -14.57 1.50 15.54
C PRO A 10 -15.15 0.10 15.27
N MET A 11 -16.39 -0.12 15.70
CA MET A 11 -17.14 -1.38 15.54
C MET A 11 -17.46 -1.71 14.07
N ASP A 12 -17.03 -0.84 13.15
CA ASP A 12 -17.33 -0.88 11.74
C ASP A 12 -16.09 -1.30 10.94
N ASN A 13 -16.10 -2.56 10.47
CA ASN A 13 -15.09 -3.08 9.54
C ASN A 13 -15.18 -2.41 8.15
N ASN A 14 -16.09 -1.45 7.94
CA ASN A 14 -16.36 -0.80 6.66
C ASN A 14 -15.13 -0.13 6.02
N ALA A 15 -14.17 0.36 6.82
CA ALA A 15 -12.92 0.91 6.30
C ALA A 15 -12.00 -0.20 5.77
N ALA A 16 -11.81 -1.26 6.55
CA ALA A 16 -11.02 -2.42 6.16
C ALA A 16 -11.68 -3.23 5.04
N GLU A 17 -13.01 -3.31 4.97
CA GLU A 17 -13.74 -3.92 3.84
C GLU A 17 -13.67 -3.09 2.57
N ARG A 18 -13.68 -1.75 2.68
CA ARG A 18 -13.44 -0.87 1.52
C ARG A 18 -12.00 -0.98 1.04
N ALA A 19 -11.05 -1.14 1.94
CA ALA A 19 -9.66 -1.43 1.60
C ALA A 19 -9.52 -2.85 0.99
N ILE A 20 -10.22 -3.87 1.46
CA ILE A 20 -10.04 -5.22 0.89
C ILE A 20 -10.83 -5.46 -0.41
N ARG A 21 -11.87 -4.67 -0.70
CA ARG A 21 -12.67 -4.81 -1.94
C ARG A 21 -11.85 -4.71 -3.23
N PRO A 22 -10.97 -3.71 -3.42
CA PRO A 22 -10.06 -3.65 -4.56
C PRO A 22 -9.18 -4.89 -4.69
N PHE A 23 -8.70 -5.46 -3.58
CA PHE A 23 -7.91 -6.71 -3.57
C PHE A 23 -8.74 -7.90 -4.07
N VAL A 24 -9.97 -8.04 -3.57
CA VAL A 24 -10.91 -9.10 -3.99
C VAL A 24 -11.35 -8.94 -5.45
N ILE A 25 -11.30 -7.74 -6.02
CA ILE A 25 -11.60 -7.53 -7.45
C ILE A 25 -10.33 -7.73 -8.31
N GLY A 26 -9.17 -7.28 -7.81
CA GLY A 26 -7.87 -7.34 -8.49
C GLY A 26 -7.22 -8.72 -8.58
N ARG A 27 -7.55 -9.67 -7.69
CA ARG A 27 -7.06 -11.07 -7.74
C ARG A 27 -7.31 -11.78 -9.08
N LYS A 28 -8.29 -11.34 -9.87
CA LYS A 28 -8.53 -11.87 -11.23
C LYS A 28 -7.53 -11.34 -12.27
N ASN A 29 -6.86 -10.22 -11.99
CA ASN A 29 -5.90 -9.55 -12.88
C ASN A 29 -4.45 -9.71 -12.41
N TRP A 30 -4.19 -10.30 -11.25
CA TRP A 30 -2.85 -10.46 -10.69
C TRP A 30 -2.36 -11.87 -10.96
N LEU A 31 -1.36 -12.00 -11.85
CA LEU A 31 -0.91 -13.24 -12.48
C LEU A 31 -0.47 -14.36 -11.52
N PHE A 32 -0.38 -14.12 -10.20
CA PHE A 32 0.23 -15.05 -9.23
C PHE A 32 -0.52 -15.22 -7.91
N SER A 33 -1.77 -14.76 -7.78
CA SER A 33 -2.51 -14.80 -6.49
C SER A 33 -2.84 -16.19 -5.93
N ASP A 34 -2.50 -17.28 -6.63
CA ASP A 34 -2.86 -18.67 -6.28
C ASP A 34 -1.77 -19.45 -5.52
N THR A 35 -0.66 -18.78 -5.17
CA THR A 35 0.41 -19.38 -4.34
C THR A 35 0.61 -18.59 -3.06
N PRO A 36 1.04 -19.19 -1.93
CA PRO A 36 1.32 -18.45 -0.70
C PRO A 36 2.32 -17.30 -0.91
N LYS A 37 3.34 -17.53 -1.76
CA LYS A 37 4.31 -16.49 -2.15
C LYS A 37 3.64 -15.34 -2.90
N GLY A 38 2.75 -15.65 -3.83
CA GLY A 38 2.00 -14.65 -4.58
C GLY A 38 0.95 -13.91 -3.74
N ALA A 39 0.33 -14.57 -2.75
CA ALA A 39 -0.55 -13.93 -1.77
C ALA A 39 0.22 -12.90 -0.93
N THR A 40 1.42 -13.24 -0.45
CA THR A 40 2.28 -12.32 0.30
C THR A 40 2.73 -11.14 -0.58
N ALA A 41 3.20 -11.39 -1.79
CA ALA A 41 3.59 -10.32 -2.72
C ALA A 41 2.42 -9.40 -3.05
N SER A 42 1.22 -9.98 -3.19
CA SER A 42 -0.01 -9.22 -3.43
C SER A 42 -0.35 -8.32 -2.23
N ALA A 43 -0.29 -8.86 -1.00
CA ALA A 43 -0.54 -8.08 0.21
C ALA A 43 0.47 -6.93 0.36
N GLN A 44 1.76 -7.18 0.07
CA GLN A 44 2.81 -6.15 0.10
C GLN A 44 2.54 -5.03 -0.90
N LEU A 45 2.24 -5.37 -2.16
CA LEU A 45 1.91 -4.38 -3.19
C LEU A 45 0.68 -3.55 -2.79
N TYR A 46 -0.34 -4.18 -2.21
CA TYR A 46 -1.52 -3.49 -1.75
C TYR A 46 -1.21 -2.51 -0.60
N SER A 47 -0.43 -2.95 0.40
CA SER A 47 0.01 -2.07 1.49
C SER A 47 0.77 -0.85 0.98
N LEU A 48 1.62 -1.02 -0.04
CA LEU A 48 2.33 0.08 -0.68
C LEU A 48 1.36 1.05 -1.39
N VAL A 49 0.38 0.53 -2.14
CA VAL A 49 -0.64 1.34 -2.82
C VAL A 49 -1.47 2.13 -1.82
N GLU A 50 -1.93 1.52 -0.73
CA GLU A 50 -2.71 2.23 0.29
C GLU A 50 -1.88 3.26 1.03
N THR A 51 -0.59 2.96 1.28
CA THR A 51 0.33 3.94 1.88
C THR A 51 0.49 5.15 0.95
N ALA A 52 0.62 4.95 -0.36
CA ALA A 52 0.70 6.05 -1.32
C ALA A 52 -0.57 6.91 -1.29
N LYS A 53 -1.75 6.29 -1.33
CA LYS A 53 -3.04 7.02 -1.26
C LYS A 53 -3.20 7.78 0.06
N ALA A 54 -2.84 7.16 1.19
CA ALA A 54 -2.91 7.79 2.50
C ALA A 54 -2.01 9.03 2.61
N ASN A 55 -0.93 9.08 1.84
CA ASN A 55 -0.04 10.23 1.73
C ASN A 55 -0.39 11.18 0.56
N GLY A 56 -1.56 11.00 -0.08
CA GLY A 56 -2.03 11.86 -1.16
C GLY A 56 -1.29 11.70 -2.49
N GLN A 57 -0.52 10.63 -2.65
CA GLN A 57 0.23 10.34 -3.88
C GLN A 57 -0.63 9.50 -4.84
N GLU A 58 -0.41 9.70 -6.14
CA GLU A 58 -0.96 8.79 -7.15
C GLU A 58 -0.18 7.47 -7.11
N PRO A 59 -0.82 6.32 -6.80
CA PRO A 59 -0.09 5.09 -6.50
C PRO A 59 0.84 4.61 -7.62
N TYR A 60 0.43 4.72 -8.88
CA TYR A 60 1.23 4.28 -10.01
C TYR A 60 2.44 5.21 -10.23
N ALA A 61 2.27 6.52 -10.16
CA ALA A 61 3.33 7.51 -10.27
C ALA A 61 4.37 7.34 -9.16
N TRP A 62 3.92 7.16 -7.91
CA TRP A 62 4.83 6.93 -6.78
C TRP A 62 5.58 5.61 -6.92
N LEU A 63 4.88 4.50 -7.19
CA LEU A 63 5.52 3.20 -7.36
C LEU A 63 6.56 3.20 -8.48
N ARG A 64 6.23 3.84 -9.61
CA ARG A 64 7.17 3.98 -10.74
C ARG A 64 8.40 4.78 -10.33
N HIS A 65 8.20 5.95 -9.73
CA HIS A 65 9.29 6.81 -9.26
C HIS A 65 10.21 6.09 -8.28
N ALA A 66 9.63 5.40 -7.30
CA ALA A 66 10.36 4.68 -6.27
C ALA A 66 11.15 3.51 -6.88
N LEU A 67 10.51 2.65 -7.69
CA LEU A 67 11.17 1.47 -8.27
C LEU A 67 12.25 1.81 -9.30
N GLU A 68 12.13 2.94 -10.02
CA GLU A 68 13.17 3.42 -10.94
C GLU A 68 14.43 3.89 -10.22
N ARG A 69 14.28 4.50 -9.03
CA ARG A 69 15.37 5.11 -8.27
C ARG A 69 15.94 4.21 -7.18
N LEU A 70 15.17 3.21 -6.74
CA LEU A 70 15.59 2.25 -5.72
C LEU A 70 16.95 1.59 -6.03
N PRO A 71 17.27 1.18 -7.27
CA PRO A 71 18.59 0.59 -7.58
C PRO A 71 19.76 1.58 -7.48
N MET A 72 19.47 2.89 -7.48
CA MET A 72 20.46 3.96 -7.40
C MET A 72 20.69 4.42 -5.95
N ALA A 73 19.85 4.00 -5.00
CA ALA A 73 19.96 4.38 -3.59
C ALA A 73 21.12 3.65 -2.92
N THR A 74 22.03 4.41 -2.30
CA THR A 74 23.24 3.87 -1.65
C THR A 74 23.33 4.22 -0.17
N SER A 75 22.60 5.23 0.26
CA SER A 75 22.57 5.73 1.64
C SER A 75 21.16 5.63 2.24
N VAL A 76 21.06 5.69 3.56
CA VAL A 76 19.76 5.67 4.27
C VAL A 76 18.90 6.85 3.82
N GLU A 77 19.53 8.00 3.63
CA GLU A 77 18.88 9.23 3.18
C GLU A 77 18.28 9.07 1.77
N ASP A 78 18.95 8.34 0.87
CA ASP A 78 18.42 8.03 -0.45
C ASP A 78 17.13 7.20 -0.38
N TYR A 79 17.07 6.21 0.53
CA TYR A 79 15.86 5.41 0.75
C TYR A 79 14.74 6.24 1.38
N GLU A 80 15.08 7.08 2.36
CA GLU A 80 14.11 7.97 2.99
C GLU A 80 13.50 8.97 2.00
N ALA A 81 14.27 9.43 1.02
CA ALA A 81 13.79 10.31 -0.04
C ALA A 81 12.75 9.64 -0.97
N LEU A 82 12.71 8.30 -1.04
CA LEU A 82 11.75 7.54 -1.85
C LEU A 82 10.44 7.25 -1.11
N LEU A 83 10.36 7.55 0.18
CA LEU A 83 9.16 7.32 0.99
C LEU A 83 8.02 8.25 0.55
N PRO A 84 6.76 7.80 0.59
CA PRO A 84 5.62 8.50 -0.01
C PRO A 84 5.34 9.89 0.59
N TRP A 85 5.87 10.18 1.79
CA TRP A 85 5.79 11.49 2.44
C TRP A 85 6.98 12.42 2.18
N ASN A 86 8.08 11.91 1.61
CA ASN A 86 9.31 12.66 1.33
C ASN A 86 9.57 12.86 -0.17
N CYS A 87 8.94 12.06 -1.02
CA CYS A 87 9.07 12.16 -2.47
C CYS A 87 8.07 13.16 -3.08
N GLU A 88 8.38 13.70 -4.27
CA GLU A 88 7.46 14.51 -5.10
C GLU A 88 6.72 13.73 -6.22
N PRO A 89 5.77 12.80 -5.96
CA PRO A 89 4.97 12.19 -7.03
C PRO A 89 3.45 12.33 -6.86
N ARG A 90 2.92 13.47 -7.29
CA ARG A 90 1.53 13.59 -7.75
C ARG A 90 1.52 13.88 -9.23
N LEU A 91 0.77 13.09 -10.01
CA LEU A 91 0.10 13.63 -11.19
C LEU A 91 -1.21 12.88 -11.45
N HIS A 92 -2.29 13.67 -11.54
CA HIS A 92 -3.27 13.55 -12.61
C HIS A 92 -3.61 14.98 -13.07
N SER A 93 -3.68 15.18 -14.39
CA SER A 93 -4.21 16.38 -15.03
C SER A 93 -5.66 16.65 -14.65
#